data_AF-A0A420Y8W6-F1
#
_entry.id   AF-A0A420Y8W6-F1
#
_cell.length_a   1.000
_cell.length_b   1.000
_cell.length_c   1.000
_cell.angle_alpha   90.00
_cell.angle_beta   90.00
_cell.angle_gamma   90.00
#
_symmetry.space_group_name_H-M   'P 1'
#
loop_
_entity.id
_entity.type
_entity.pdbx_description
1 polymer ?
#
loop_
_entity_poly.entity_id
_entity_poly.type
_entity_poly.pdbx_seq_one_letter_code
_entity_poly.pdbx_strand_id
1 'polypeptide(L)'
;MGITSSFLTYATVTLGWLHPVVNGGPVATHDFGVNAMFDGSSSFSLHSRATAGVVNQNLCQIWMDTYPWTTCQWLLDAYSLTAADFSSMNPSVDVNCNGFVPGHQYCLAMPQARYISQDGACGVGGNITCIGSKFGDCCGKSGRCGNTTDYCAIGNCQDGSCPGLGYSWNGRCGLGFSDLLCGGSWGSCCSFAGRCGSTHAECAVDNCQSGACEGSTATSSTTSSVHQTSTASSAPTPPPYTPSPDGTCGGSNQYVCTNTTYFYGNCCGPRGFCGYSDWECMDILGCQREYGLCDTIIVTTVSSLSSTASSTGGTTQSTKSTTTPTAHSTTSVAPPGPTAVQQYGAYALLGCLAEPTSGTGRALAFSTSSDTMTVEECLSGPALGHAFVGLEYGSQCFWADHELGGRLEANSDNCKMTCAGNPNEYCGGPSHLLLYSRNGAQLPPYQPPSFVQSVGNYKLVGCYDDTGAHALPDSVSSDDMTVEACIAQAQANGATYAGLEYSSQCFWGNKLTSGSLDPDGSKCNFLCAGDGTEYCGSGGHMTLYSLTGRV
;
A
#
# COMPACT_ATOMS: atom_id res chain seq x y z
N MET A 1 24.48 1.47 -64.68
CA MET A 1 25.84 1.17 -65.20
C MET A 1 26.83 2.14 -64.56
N GLY A 2 27.94 1.64 -64.03
CA GLY A 2 29.16 2.44 -63.85
C GLY A 2 29.49 2.90 -62.44
N ILE A 3 30.05 1.98 -61.65
CA ILE A 3 30.62 2.10 -60.31
C ILE A 3 32.02 2.76 -60.39
N THR A 4 32.49 3.44 -59.35
CA THR A 4 33.82 3.18 -58.76
C THR A 4 33.92 3.77 -57.35
N SER A 5 34.22 2.89 -56.40
CA SER A 5 34.54 3.13 -54.98
C SER A 5 35.97 3.61 -54.79
N SER A 6 36.26 4.24 -53.65
CA SER A 6 37.45 3.92 -52.83
C SER A 6 37.32 4.43 -51.39
N PHE A 7 37.73 3.53 -50.50
CA PHE A 7 37.79 3.54 -49.04
C PHE A 7 38.73 4.62 -48.44
N LEU A 8 38.56 5.00 -47.16
CA LEU A 8 39.34 4.50 -46.00
C LEU A 8 39.26 5.40 -44.73
N THR A 9 39.04 4.70 -43.59
CA THR A 9 39.57 4.90 -42.21
C THR A 9 39.12 6.02 -41.26
N TYR A 10 38.69 5.52 -40.09
CA TYR A 10 38.65 6.15 -38.77
C TYR A 10 40.06 6.53 -38.24
N ALA A 11 40.17 7.68 -37.56
CA ALA A 11 41.22 7.98 -36.58
C ALA A 11 40.76 9.02 -35.54
N THR A 12 40.51 8.52 -34.33
CA THR A 12 40.79 9.07 -32.99
C THR A 12 40.93 10.59 -32.78
N VAL A 13 40.01 11.16 -31.99
CA VAL A 13 40.18 12.43 -31.26
C VAL A 13 40.72 12.12 -29.87
N THR A 14 41.92 12.60 -29.54
CA THR A 14 42.40 12.76 -28.16
C THR A 14 42.85 14.21 -27.98
N LEU A 15 42.06 14.98 -27.22
CA LEU A 15 42.43 16.33 -26.79
C LEU A 15 42.72 16.26 -25.28
N GLY A 16 44.01 16.27 -24.95
CA GLY A 16 44.48 16.52 -23.59
C GLY A 16 44.39 18.01 -23.27
N TRP A 17 43.67 18.34 -22.21
CA TRP A 17 43.62 19.69 -21.65
C TRP A 17 44.60 19.82 -20.48
N LEU A 18 45.50 20.79 -20.60
CA LEU A 18 46.37 21.32 -19.53
C LEU A 18 45.59 22.37 -18.72
N HIS A 19 45.69 22.28 -17.39
CA HIS A 19 45.32 23.34 -16.45
C HIS A 19 46.27 24.55 -16.56
N PRO A 20 45.84 25.72 -16.05
CA PRO A 20 46.50 26.20 -14.83
C PRO A 20 45.56 26.73 -13.73
N VAL A 21 46.08 26.62 -12.52
CA VAL A 21 45.59 27.06 -11.20
C VAL A 21 45.95 28.53 -10.96
N VAL A 22 45.05 29.34 -10.35
CA VAL A 22 45.41 30.39 -9.36
C VAL A 22 44.25 30.65 -8.36
N ASN A 23 44.64 30.85 -7.09
CA ASN A 23 43.88 30.99 -5.83
C ASN A 23 43.15 32.32 -5.57
N GLY A 24 42.12 32.28 -4.70
CA GLY A 24 42.09 33.05 -3.44
C GLY A 24 40.98 34.08 -3.16
N GLY A 25 39.92 33.67 -2.40
CA GLY A 25 39.07 34.35 -1.39
C GLY A 25 38.60 35.84 -1.51
N PRO A 26 37.76 36.38 -0.58
CA PRO A 26 37.22 35.81 0.67
C PRO A 26 35.67 35.91 0.85
N VAL A 27 35.21 35.33 1.97
CA VAL A 27 33.85 35.18 2.48
C VAL A 27 33.28 36.48 3.08
N ALA A 28 31.98 36.74 2.91
CA ALA A 28 31.25 37.78 3.65
C ALA A 28 29.89 37.26 4.16
N THR A 29 29.75 37.24 5.48
CA THR A 29 28.50 37.21 6.25
C THR A 29 28.02 38.64 6.47
N HIS A 30 26.73 38.94 6.34
CA HIS A 30 26.14 40.11 7.02
C HIS A 30 24.64 39.94 7.30
N ASP A 31 24.34 40.10 8.59
CA ASP A 31 23.07 40.31 9.26
C ASP A 31 22.74 41.82 9.28
N PHE A 32 21.47 42.21 9.14
CA PHE A 32 20.81 43.51 9.49
C PHE A 32 19.34 43.42 9.01
N GLY A 33 18.28 43.60 9.80
CA GLY A 33 18.03 44.64 10.79
C GLY A 33 17.01 45.64 10.23
N VAL A 34 15.70 45.37 10.41
CA VAL A 34 14.60 46.22 9.91
C VAL A 34 14.28 47.31 10.94
N ASN A 35 14.44 48.58 10.57
CA ASN A 35 13.94 49.74 11.31
C ASN A 35 12.58 50.18 10.75
N ALA A 36 11.60 50.29 11.64
CA ALA A 36 10.26 50.82 11.35
C ALA A 36 10.24 52.35 11.47
N MET A 37 9.50 53.01 10.57
CA MET A 37 8.97 54.36 10.77
C MET A 37 7.48 54.37 10.36
N PHE A 38 6.65 54.85 11.28
CA PHE A 38 5.20 54.97 11.19
C PHE A 38 4.78 56.39 10.78
N ASP A 39 3.79 56.48 9.90
CA ASP A 39 2.76 57.53 9.82
C ASP A 39 1.62 56.90 8.98
N GLY A 40 0.34 56.83 9.29
CA GLY A 40 -0.52 57.50 10.25
C GLY A 40 -1.85 57.78 9.53
N SER A 41 -2.81 56.82 9.53
CA SER A 41 -4.29 57.04 9.60
C SER A 41 -5.17 55.89 9.05
N SER A 42 -6.08 55.41 9.92
CA SER A 42 -7.39 54.77 9.70
C SER A 42 -7.53 53.38 9.04
N SER A 43 -7.56 52.33 9.87
CA SER A 43 -8.76 51.54 10.24
C SER A 43 -8.34 50.21 10.89
N PHE A 44 -8.74 50.01 12.15
CA PHE A 44 -8.40 48.82 12.94
C PHE A 44 -9.33 47.67 12.56
N SER A 45 -8.81 46.70 11.79
CA SER A 45 -9.24 45.30 11.85
C SER A 45 -8.02 44.48 12.23
N LEU A 46 -8.01 43.99 13.47
CA LEU A 46 -7.07 42.99 13.96
C LEU A 46 -7.36 41.65 13.27
N HIS A 47 -6.93 41.51 12.01
CA HIS A 47 -6.47 40.22 11.53
C HIS A 47 -4.99 40.17 11.83
N SER A 48 -4.64 39.65 13.00
CA SER A 48 -3.32 39.13 13.26
C SER A 48 -2.98 38.21 12.08
N ARG A 49 -2.00 38.59 11.26
CA ARG A 49 -1.38 37.70 10.30
C ARG A 49 -0.96 36.46 11.08
N ALA A 50 -1.72 35.37 10.91
CA ALA A 50 -1.14 34.06 11.05
C ALA A 50 0.02 34.04 10.06
N THR A 51 1.24 34.09 10.58
CA THR A 51 2.43 33.61 9.87
C THR A 51 2.03 32.30 9.19
N ALA A 52 2.27 32.21 7.88
CA ALA A 52 2.03 31.02 7.07
C ALA A 52 2.53 29.78 7.84
N GLY A 53 1.59 29.12 8.50
CA GLY A 53 1.84 27.97 9.35
C GLY A 53 2.04 26.81 8.41
N VAL A 54 3.21 26.18 8.52
CA VAL A 54 3.54 24.91 7.91
C VAL A 54 2.31 24.00 7.93
N VAL A 55 1.80 23.68 6.74
CA VAL A 55 0.77 22.66 6.57
C VAL A 55 1.41 21.35 7.00
N ASN A 56 1.02 20.83 8.16
CA ASN A 56 1.48 19.53 8.60
C ASN A 56 0.78 18.50 7.71
N GLN A 57 1.51 17.91 6.75
CA GLN A 57 0.95 16.93 5.82
C GLN A 57 0.35 15.72 6.55
N ASN A 58 0.70 15.47 7.82
CA ASN A 58 0.09 14.43 8.65
C ASN A 58 -1.33 14.76 9.14
N LEU A 59 -1.94 15.87 8.70
CA LEU A 59 -3.31 16.23 9.06
C LEU A 59 -4.32 15.93 7.95
N CYS A 60 -3.93 15.45 6.78
CA CYS A 60 -4.91 15.20 5.71
C CYS A 60 -5.98 14.17 6.16
N GLN A 61 -7.26 14.50 5.97
CA GLN A 61 -8.37 13.59 6.27
C GLN A 61 -8.69 12.65 5.12
N ILE A 62 -8.51 13.11 3.89
CA ILE A 62 -8.77 12.32 2.69
C ILE A 62 -7.52 12.38 1.83
N TRP A 63 -6.72 11.33 1.95
CA TRP A 63 -5.68 11.03 0.98
C TRP A 63 -6.30 10.30 -0.20
N MET A 64 -5.87 10.67 -1.40
CA MET A 64 -6.19 9.92 -2.60
C MET A 64 -4.90 9.58 -3.33
N ASP A 65 -4.74 8.29 -3.60
CA ASP A 65 -3.76 7.82 -4.56
C ASP A 65 -4.30 8.11 -5.96
N THR A 66 -3.60 8.98 -6.68
CA THR A 66 -3.96 9.28 -8.06
C THR A 66 -3.47 8.17 -8.95
N TYR A 67 -4.22 7.89 -10.01
CA TYR A 67 -3.76 6.95 -11.02
C TYR A 67 -2.69 7.63 -11.89
N PRO A 68 -1.81 6.86 -12.57
CA PRO A 68 -0.82 7.40 -13.49
C PRO A 68 -1.37 8.29 -14.61
N TRP A 69 -2.68 8.25 -14.87
CA TRP A 69 -3.38 9.04 -15.88
C TRP A 69 -4.28 10.14 -15.30
N THR A 70 -4.37 10.27 -13.97
CA THR A 70 -5.11 11.36 -13.34
C THR A 70 -4.42 12.67 -13.67
N THR A 71 -5.15 13.64 -14.24
CA THR A 71 -4.62 15.01 -14.40
C THR A 71 -5.04 15.86 -13.21
N CYS A 72 -4.20 16.84 -12.85
CA CYS A 72 -4.56 17.79 -11.78
C CYS A 72 -5.90 18.47 -12.07
N GLN A 73 -6.16 18.86 -13.33
CA GLN A 73 -7.41 19.51 -13.69
C GLN A 73 -8.62 18.58 -13.53
N TRP A 74 -8.52 17.34 -14.01
CA TRP A 74 -9.57 16.34 -13.80
C TRP A 74 -9.83 16.11 -12.31
N LEU A 75 -8.78 16.07 -11.49
CA LEU A 75 -8.90 15.87 -10.04
C LEU A 75 -9.61 17.04 -9.36
N LEU A 76 -9.28 18.28 -9.74
CA LEU A 76 -10.00 19.45 -9.25
C LEU A 76 -11.49 19.41 -9.62
N ASP A 77 -11.79 19.04 -10.87
CA ASP A 77 -13.15 18.99 -11.38
C ASP A 77 -13.96 17.83 -10.75
N ALA A 78 -13.38 16.64 -10.65
CA ALA A 78 -14.00 15.43 -10.09
C ALA A 78 -14.36 15.58 -8.61
N TYR A 79 -13.55 16.32 -7.85
CA TYR A 79 -13.74 16.52 -6.41
C TYR A 79 -14.25 17.92 -6.05
N SER A 80 -14.60 18.74 -7.05
CA SER A 80 -15.08 20.11 -6.85
C SER A 80 -14.14 20.97 -5.98
N LEU A 81 -12.83 20.84 -6.19
CA LEU A 81 -11.79 21.57 -5.49
C LEU A 81 -11.35 22.79 -6.30
N THR A 82 -11.03 23.90 -5.64
CA THR A 82 -10.34 25.01 -6.31
C THR A 82 -8.84 24.72 -6.36
N ALA A 83 -8.15 25.17 -7.41
CA ALA A 83 -6.69 25.02 -7.51
C ALA A 83 -5.95 25.70 -6.33
N ALA A 84 -6.51 26.79 -5.80
CA ALA A 84 -5.99 27.47 -4.62
C ALA A 84 -6.10 26.59 -3.36
N ASP A 85 -7.26 25.99 -3.13
CA ASP A 85 -7.45 25.09 -1.98
C ASP A 85 -6.57 23.86 -2.12
N PHE A 86 -6.51 23.26 -3.30
CA PHE A 86 -5.66 22.09 -3.57
C PHE A 86 -4.17 22.36 -3.40
N SER A 87 -3.67 23.53 -3.82
CA SER A 87 -2.28 23.95 -3.60
C SER A 87 -1.97 24.22 -2.13
N SER A 88 -2.94 24.70 -1.35
CA SER A 88 -2.80 24.82 0.11
C SER A 88 -2.78 23.44 0.80
N MET A 89 -3.59 22.53 0.27
CA MET A 89 -3.58 21.05 0.34
C MET A 89 -2.19 20.41 0.29
N ASN A 90 -1.56 20.71 -0.83
CA ASN A 90 -0.44 19.98 -1.39
C ASN A 90 0.59 21.01 -1.86
N PRO A 91 1.43 21.54 -0.95
CA PRO A 91 2.33 22.66 -1.26
C PRO A 91 3.37 22.39 -2.37
N SER A 92 3.54 21.13 -2.78
CA SER A 92 4.36 20.72 -3.93
C SER A 92 3.69 20.99 -5.27
N VAL A 93 2.38 21.28 -5.29
CA VAL A 93 1.59 21.61 -6.47
C VAL A 93 1.13 23.06 -6.38
N ASP A 94 1.47 23.87 -7.37
CA ASP A 94 1.05 25.27 -7.39
C ASP A 94 -0.39 25.47 -7.90
N VAL A 95 -0.87 26.72 -7.84
CA VAL A 95 -2.23 27.11 -8.28
C VAL A 95 -2.49 26.92 -9.79
N ASN A 96 -1.45 26.69 -10.59
CA ASN A 96 -1.54 26.37 -12.01
C ASN A 96 -1.30 24.87 -12.27
N CYS A 97 -1.38 24.04 -11.22
CA CYS A 97 -1.11 22.61 -11.25
C CYS A 97 0.34 22.20 -11.57
N ASN A 98 1.31 23.12 -11.55
CA ASN A 98 2.71 22.74 -11.74
C ASN A 98 3.20 21.99 -10.50
N GLY A 99 3.91 20.88 -10.71
CA GLY A 99 4.37 20.00 -9.63
C GLY A 99 3.41 18.87 -9.27
N PHE A 100 2.24 18.80 -9.93
CA PHE A 100 1.40 17.61 -9.88
C PHE A 100 2.03 16.48 -10.69
N VAL A 101 2.30 15.36 -10.02
CA VAL A 101 2.81 14.09 -10.55
C VAL A 101 1.68 13.05 -10.47
N PRO A 102 1.13 12.56 -11.60
CA PRO A 102 0.18 11.44 -11.60
C PRO A 102 0.79 10.17 -10.96
N GLY A 103 -0.04 9.30 -10.38
CA GLY A 103 0.46 8.11 -9.67
C GLY A 103 0.90 8.36 -8.23
N HIS A 104 0.86 9.62 -7.77
CA HIS A 104 1.20 10.00 -6.38
C HIS A 104 -0.04 10.22 -5.52
N GLN A 105 0.18 10.23 -4.21
CA GLN A 105 -0.85 10.53 -3.23
C GLN A 105 -1.00 12.05 -3.01
N TYR A 106 -2.22 12.55 -3.08
CA TYR A 106 -2.56 13.95 -2.81
C TYR A 106 -3.66 14.06 -1.76
N CYS A 107 -3.56 15.11 -0.96
CA CYS A 107 -4.57 15.47 0.01
C CYS A 107 -5.74 16.18 -0.68
N LEU A 108 -6.94 15.61 -0.59
CA LEU A 108 -8.16 16.18 -1.13
C LEU A 108 -8.96 16.96 -0.08
N ALA A 109 -8.69 16.72 1.20
CA ALA A 109 -9.33 17.42 2.29
C ALA A 109 -8.42 17.47 3.52
N MET A 110 -8.10 18.68 3.98
CA MET A 110 -7.65 18.91 5.35
C MET A 110 -8.86 18.95 6.30
N PRO A 111 -8.69 18.63 7.60
CA PRO A 111 -9.74 18.79 8.58
C PRO A 111 -10.09 20.27 8.58
N GLN A 112 -11.38 20.59 8.40
CA GLN A 112 -11.82 21.97 8.51
C GLN A 112 -11.29 22.51 9.85
N ALA A 113 -10.49 23.59 9.80
CA ALA A 113 -9.87 24.16 10.98
C ALA A 113 -10.98 24.56 11.97
N ARG A 114 -11.24 23.68 12.94
CA ARG A 114 -12.14 23.98 14.05
C ARG A 114 -11.34 24.85 15.03
N TYR A 115 -11.88 26.00 15.39
CA TYR A 115 -11.32 26.88 16.39
C TYR A 115 -11.25 26.15 17.74
N ILE A 116 -10.10 26.18 18.41
CA ILE A 116 -9.95 25.59 19.74
C ILE A 116 -10.87 26.34 20.72
N SER A 117 -11.67 25.59 21.47
CA SER A 117 -12.64 26.13 22.42
C SER A 117 -11.96 27.03 23.45
N GLN A 118 -12.30 28.32 23.44
CA GLN A 118 -11.73 29.31 24.37
C GLN A 118 -12.50 29.39 25.70
N ASP A 119 -13.75 28.92 25.71
CA ASP A 119 -14.69 28.99 26.83
C ASP A 119 -15.20 27.62 27.31
N GLY A 120 -14.69 26.54 26.73
CA GLY A 120 -15.03 25.17 27.07
C GLY A 120 -16.37 24.72 26.48
N ALA A 121 -16.99 25.51 25.60
CA ALA A 121 -18.13 25.06 24.80
C ALA A 121 -17.66 24.22 23.60
N CYS A 122 -18.44 23.20 23.28
CA CYS A 122 -18.28 22.38 22.09
C CYS A 122 -19.65 21.81 21.69
N GLY A 123 -19.79 21.21 20.52
CA GLY A 123 -21.08 20.65 20.13
C GLY A 123 -21.38 20.71 18.65
N VAL A 124 -22.39 19.94 18.22
CA VAL A 124 -22.81 19.90 16.81
C VAL A 124 -23.45 21.22 16.35
N GLY A 125 -22.91 21.78 15.27
CA GLY A 125 -23.39 23.00 14.59
C GLY A 125 -22.39 24.16 14.51
N GLY A 126 -21.19 24.03 15.12
CA GLY A 126 -20.17 25.09 15.12
C GLY A 126 -18.79 24.60 14.72
N ASN A 127 -17.94 25.52 14.27
CA ASN A 127 -16.56 25.25 13.89
C ASN A 127 -15.62 25.25 15.12
N ILE A 128 -16.01 24.62 16.24
CA ILE A 128 -15.25 24.65 17.53
C ILE A 128 -14.83 23.23 17.94
N THR A 129 -13.57 23.04 18.36
CA THR A 129 -13.01 21.76 18.86
C THR A 129 -12.52 21.86 20.30
N CYS A 130 -12.58 20.73 21.03
CA CYS A 130 -12.00 20.60 22.36
C CYS A 130 -10.51 20.22 22.34
N ILE A 131 -10.02 19.64 21.24
CA ILE A 131 -8.64 19.16 21.12
C ILE A 131 -7.68 20.35 21.23
N GLY A 132 -6.80 20.30 22.24
CA GLY A 132 -5.86 21.37 22.57
C GLY A 132 -6.44 22.48 23.44
N SER A 133 -7.69 22.36 23.91
CA SER A 133 -8.30 23.33 24.82
C SER A 133 -7.84 23.12 26.27
N LYS A 134 -7.81 24.19 27.07
CA LYS A 134 -7.50 24.10 28.51
C LYS A 134 -8.55 23.38 29.34
N PHE A 135 -9.70 23.07 28.75
CA PHE A 135 -10.84 22.44 29.43
C PHE A 135 -10.85 20.92 29.25
N GLY A 136 -10.06 20.41 28.31
CA GLY A 136 -9.93 19.00 27.97
C GLY A 136 -10.27 18.72 26.51
N ASP A 137 -9.87 17.55 26.04
CA ASP A 137 -9.85 17.22 24.61
C ASP A 137 -11.12 16.51 24.12
N CYS A 138 -11.96 16.01 25.03
CA CYS A 138 -13.23 15.37 24.69
C CYS A 138 -14.38 16.37 24.76
N CYS A 139 -15.24 16.39 23.76
CA CYS A 139 -16.53 17.05 23.82
C CYS A 139 -17.56 16.08 24.40
N GLY A 140 -18.01 16.32 25.62
CA GLY A 140 -19.08 15.53 26.24
C GLY A 140 -20.45 15.86 25.65
N LYS A 141 -21.41 14.95 25.79
CA LYS A 141 -22.81 15.04 25.34
C LYS A 141 -23.56 16.28 25.81
N SER A 142 -23.02 16.99 26.81
CA SER A 142 -23.53 18.25 27.33
C SER A 142 -23.04 19.48 26.55
N GLY A 143 -22.27 19.29 25.48
CA GLY A 143 -21.67 20.38 24.70
C GLY A 143 -20.55 21.10 25.45
N ARG A 144 -19.79 20.36 26.26
CA ARG A 144 -18.69 20.91 27.06
C ARG A 144 -17.41 20.10 26.89
N CYS A 145 -16.28 20.79 26.86
CA CYS A 145 -14.97 20.18 26.83
C CYS A 145 -14.58 19.62 28.20
N GLY A 146 -13.94 18.45 28.21
CA GLY A 146 -13.52 17.76 29.41
C GLY A 146 -12.54 16.62 29.13
N ASN A 147 -11.94 16.08 30.19
CA ASN A 147 -10.98 14.97 30.14
C ASN A 147 -11.42 13.74 30.95
N THR A 148 -12.54 13.82 31.68
CA THR A 148 -13.01 12.71 32.52
C THR A 148 -13.92 11.78 31.73
N THR A 149 -14.22 10.62 32.29
CA THR A 149 -15.15 9.63 31.73
C THR A 149 -16.54 10.22 31.44
N ASP A 150 -16.96 11.27 32.15
CA ASP A 150 -18.24 11.93 31.89
C ASP A 150 -18.29 12.65 30.54
N TYR A 151 -17.11 12.96 29.98
CA TYR A 151 -16.95 13.58 28.67
C TYR A 151 -16.41 12.58 27.64
N CYS A 152 -15.47 11.72 28.03
CA CYS A 152 -14.75 10.86 27.13
C CYS A 152 -15.30 9.43 27.03
N ALA A 153 -16.17 8.95 27.94
CA ALA A 153 -16.62 7.57 27.88
C ALA A 153 -17.49 7.29 26.64
N ILE A 154 -17.53 6.01 26.26
CA ILE A 154 -18.40 5.47 25.20
C ILE A 154 -19.84 5.92 25.46
N GLY A 155 -20.46 6.56 24.46
CA GLY A 155 -21.82 7.10 24.54
C GLY A 155 -21.96 8.45 25.25
N ASN A 156 -20.90 8.98 25.85
CA ASN A 156 -20.85 10.33 26.41
C ASN A 156 -19.99 11.29 25.58
N CYS A 157 -19.05 10.79 24.81
CA CYS A 157 -18.19 11.60 23.94
C CYS A 157 -18.82 11.76 22.56
N GLN A 158 -19.00 13.00 22.13
CA GLN A 158 -19.65 13.35 20.87
C GLN A 158 -18.71 13.97 19.82
N ASP A 159 -17.53 14.43 20.22
CA ASP A 159 -16.49 15.02 19.35
C ASP A 159 -15.17 15.14 20.14
N GLY A 160 -14.04 15.42 19.47
CA GLY A 160 -12.73 15.52 20.12
C GLY A 160 -12.04 14.16 20.34
N SER A 161 -11.18 14.04 21.37
CA SER A 161 -10.38 12.83 21.63
C SER A 161 -11.16 11.70 22.32
N CYS A 162 -12.21 11.21 21.66
CA CYS A 162 -13.00 10.08 22.12
C CYS A 162 -12.26 8.73 21.96
N PRO A 163 -12.48 7.73 22.83
CA PRO A 163 -11.92 6.38 22.68
C PRO A 163 -12.56 5.60 21.52
N GLY A 164 -11.74 4.81 20.81
CA GLY A 164 -12.13 4.03 19.62
C GLY A 164 -11.89 4.76 18.29
N LEU A 165 -12.51 4.29 17.20
CA LEU A 165 -12.43 4.88 15.83
C LEU A 165 -13.30 6.15 15.65
N GLY A 166 -14.00 6.59 16.69
CA GLY A 166 -14.95 7.71 16.66
C GLY A 166 -16.42 7.27 16.49
N TYR A 167 -17.35 8.05 17.04
CA TYR A 167 -18.80 7.75 17.02
C TYR A 167 -19.57 8.68 16.08
N SER A 168 -20.62 8.14 15.46
CA SER A 168 -21.52 8.86 14.58
C SER A 168 -22.26 10.00 15.30
N TRP A 169 -22.24 11.18 14.69
CA TRP A 169 -22.85 12.40 15.23
C TRP A 169 -24.08 12.88 14.43
N ASN A 170 -24.27 12.38 13.22
CA ASN A 170 -25.39 12.72 12.33
C ASN A 170 -26.21 11.47 11.91
N GLY A 171 -25.97 10.34 12.57
CA GLY A 171 -26.61 9.07 12.24
C GLY A 171 -26.00 8.36 11.03
N ARG A 172 -24.80 8.74 10.57
CA ARG A 172 -24.04 8.02 9.53
C ARG A 172 -22.88 7.19 10.09
N CYS A 173 -22.70 5.96 9.66
CA CYS A 173 -21.65 5.05 10.17
C CYS A 173 -21.12 4.06 9.12
N GLY A 174 -20.01 3.38 9.42
CA GLY A 174 -19.43 2.29 8.61
C GLY A 174 -18.56 2.73 7.44
N LEU A 175 -18.21 1.79 6.55
CA LEU A 175 -17.15 1.93 5.52
C LEU A 175 -17.32 3.14 4.59
N GLY A 176 -18.56 3.55 4.29
CA GLY A 176 -18.84 4.74 3.48
C GLY A 176 -18.66 6.08 4.21
N PHE A 177 -18.37 6.06 5.52
CA PHE A 177 -18.29 7.23 6.40
C PHE A 177 -17.14 7.10 7.39
N SER A 178 -15.94 6.77 6.89
CA SER A 178 -14.70 6.70 7.67
C SER A 178 -14.77 5.71 8.85
N ASP A 179 -15.48 4.60 8.67
CA ASP A 179 -15.65 3.54 9.68
C ASP A 179 -16.22 4.01 11.03
N LEU A 180 -16.94 5.14 11.03
CA LEU A 180 -17.59 5.68 12.22
C LEU A 180 -18.51 4.64 12.86
N LEU A 181 -18.44 4.48 14.18
CA LEU A 181 -19.28 3.55 14.93
C LEU A 181 -20.58 4.21 15.36
N CYS A 182 -21.69 3.49 15.34
CA CYS A 182 -22.97 4.04 15.80
C CYS A 182 -23.06 3.95 17.34
N GLY A 183 -23.61 4.97 17.99
CA GLY A 183 -23.78 5.00 19.43
C GLY A 183 -24.66 6.15 19.91
N GLY A 184 -25.02 6.15 21.20
CA GLY A 184 -25.83 7.19 21.81
C GLY A 184 -27.26 7.25 21.25
N SER A 185 -27.75 8.47 20.96
CA SER A 185 -29.12 8.70 20.47
C SER A 185 -29.41 8.13 19.08
N TRP A 186 -28.36 7.78 18.33
CA TRP A 186 -28.47 7.29 16.96
C TRP A 186 -28.60 5.77 16.87
N GLY A 187 -28.36 5.07 17.98
CA GLY A 187 -28.50 3.62 18.06
C GLY A 187 -27.20 2.86 17.85
N SER A 188 -27.25 1.56 18.13
CA SER A 188 -26.08 0.68 18.27
C SER A 188 -25.70 -0.09 17.01
N CYS A 189 -26.48 -0.02 15.94
CA CYS A 189 -26.28 -0.78 14.71
C CYS A 189 -25.98 0.15 13.54
N CYS A 190 -25.02 -0.25 12.70
CA CYS A 190 -24.70 0.38 11.44
C CYS A 190 -25.31 -0.40 10.30
N SER A 191 -26.24 0.19 9.57
CA SER A 191 -26.71 -0.44 8.33
C SER A 191 -25.67 -0.35 7.20
N PHE A 192 -25.75 -1.20 6.16
CA PHE A 192 -24.94 -1.11 4.94
C PHE A 192 -25.17 0.20 4.17
N ALA A 193 -26.35 0.81 4.33
CA ALA A 193 -26.63 2.16 3.86
C ALA A 193 -25.89 3.25 4.67
N GLY A 194 -25.08 2.84 5.64
CA GLY A 194 -24.31 3.66 6.55
C GLY A 194 -25.18 4.55 7.42
N ARG A 195 -26.31 4.03 7.91
CA ARG A 195 -27.19 4.71 8.88
C ARG A 195 -27.17 4.01 10.23
N CYS A 196 -27.07 4.80 11.30
CA CYS A 196 -27.23 4.35 12.67
C CYS A 196 -28.69 4.01 12.96
N GLY A 197 -28.93 2.93 13.69
CA GLY A 197 -30.24 2.62 14.26
C GLY A 197 -30.16 1.61 15.39
N SER A 198 -31.30 1.34 16.01
CA SER A 198 -31.46 0.28 17.03
C SER A 198 -32.58 -0.69 16.69
N THR A 199 -33.13 -0.60 15.48
CA THR A 199 -34.29 -1.40 15.06
C THR A 199 -33.87 -2.42 14.03
N HIS A 200 -34.71 -3.43 13.80
CA HIS A 200 -34.53 -4.43 12.75
C HIS A 200 -34.17 -3.82 11.39
N ALA A 201 -34.69 -2.63 11.06
CA ALA A 201 -34.36 -1.95 9.81
C ALA A 201 -32.86 -1.67 9.65
N GLU A 202 -32.14 -1.35 10.72
CA GLU A 202 -30.70 -1.08 10.69
C GLU A 202 -29.86 -2.24 11.24
N CYS A 203 -30.45 -3.09 12.07
CA CYS A 203 -29.77 -4.17 12.77
C CYS A 203 -29.93 -5.54 12.09
N ALA A 204 -30.80 -5.73 11.09
CA ALA A 204 -31.02 -7.04 10.46
C ALA A 204 -29.71 -7.66 9.92
N VAL A 205 -29.62 -8.99 9.98
CA VAL A 205 -28.43 -9.79 9.57
C VAL A 205 -27.91 -9.40 8.18
N ASP A 206 -28.83 -9.16 7.25
CA ASP A 206 -28.50 -8.86 5.85
C ASP A 206 -28.37 -7.36 5.57
N ASN A 207 -28.62 -6.50 6.57
CA ASN A 207 -28.54 -5.05 6.41
C ASN A 207 -27.53 -4.37 7.36
N CYS A 208 -26.96 -5.07 8.34
CA CYS A 208 -26.11 -4.50 9.37
C CYS A 208 -24.64 -4.84 9.14
N GLN A 209 -23.80 -3.80 8.98
CA GLN A 209 -22.37 -3.93 8.70
C GLN A 209 -21.47 -3.85 9.94
N SER A 210 -21.92 -3.20 11.00
CA SER A 210 -21.17 -3.09 12.26
C SER A 210 -22.09 -2.72 13.43
N GLY A 211 -21.61 -2.89 14.67
CA GLY A 211 -22.43 -2.66 15.86
C GLY A 211 -23.30 -3.87 16.26
N ALA A 212 -24.44 -3.64 16.92
CA ALA A 212 -25.26 -4.69 17.53
C ALA A 212 -26.20 -5.42 16.54
N CYS A 213 -25.65 -6.01 15.48
CA CYS A 213 -26.41 -6.70 14.44
C CYS A 213 -27.16 -7.95 14.95
N GLU A 214 -28.40 -8.12 14.52
CA GLU A 214 -29.22 -9.30 14.77
C GLU A 214 -28.58 -10.55 14.15
N GLY A 215 -28.90 -11.74 14.68
CA GLY A 215 -28.31 -13.00 14.22
C GLY A 215 -26.87 -13.26 14.71
N SER A 216 -26.19 -12.24 15.24
CA SER A 216 -25.00 -12.42 16.09
C SER A 216 -25.45 -13.15 17.35
N THR A 217 -25.09 -14.43 17.49
CA THR A 217 -25.54 -15.27 18.61
C THR A 217 -24.87 -14.87 19.91
N ALA A 218 -25.43 -13.85 20.57
CA ALA A 218 -25.38 -13.73 22.02
C ALA A 218 -26.52 -14.57 22.60
N THR A 219 -26.17 -15.59 23.37
CA THR A 219 -27.11 -16.31 24.23
C THR A 219 -27.83 -15.30 25.13
N SER A 220 -29.11 -15.03 24.84
CA SER A 220 -29.99 -14.31 25.74
C SER A 220 -30.30 -15.19 26.95
N SER A 221 -29.68 -14.91 28.09
CA SER A 221 -30.26 -15.25 29.38
C SER A 221 -31.31 -14.19 29.73
N THR A 222 -32.57 -14.56 29.57
CA THR A 222 -33.73 -13.87 30.10
C THR A 222 -33.70 -13.90 31.63
N THR A 223 -33.76 -12.74 32.29
CA THR A 223 -34.48 -12.65 33.57
C THR A 223 -34.98 -11.24 33.83
N SER A 224 -36.28 -11.18 34.12
CA SER A 224 -37.06 -9.99 34.43
C SER A 224 -36.58 -9.25 35.67
N SER A 225 -36.79 -7.93 35.61
CA SER A 225 -36.72 -6.94 36.70
C SER A 225 -37.14 -7.46 38.08
N VAL A 226 -36.24 -7.33 39.06
CA VAL A 226 -36.60 -6.86 40.41
C VAL A 226 -35.56 -5.85 40.88
N HIS A 227 -36.08 -4.73 41.37
CA HIS A 227 -35.41 -3.62 42.01
C HIS A 227 -34.70 -4.06 43.31
N GLN A 228 -33.40 -3.80 43.48
CA GLN A 228 -32.82 -3.18 44.68
C GLN A 228 -31.30 -2.98 44.65
N THR A 229 -30.94 -1.74 44.97
CA THR A 229 -29.79 -1.23 45.74
C THR A 229 -28.38 -1.81 45.58
N SER A 230 -27.50 -0.89 45.17
CA SER A 230 -26.04 -0.91 45.14
C SER A 230 -25.36 -1.51 46.37
N THR A 231 -24.40 -2.41 46.11
CA THR A 231 -23.12 -2.43 46.82
C THR A 231 -22.02 -2.78 45.81
N ALA A 232 -20.99 -1.94 45.76
CA ALA A 232 -19.80 -2.16 44.93
C ALA A 232 -19.03 -3.36 45.49
N SER A 233 -18.84 -4.38 44.66
CA SER A 233 -17.88 -5.46 44.91
C SER A 233 -17.14 -5.74 43.62
N SER A 234 -15.82 -5.63 43.71
CA SER A 234 -14.84 -5.86 42.64
C SER A 234 -15.12 -7.18 41.93
N ALA A 235 -15.33 -7.11 40.62
CA ALA A 235 -15.51 -8.26 39.76
C ALA A 235 -14.30 -9.20 39.87
N PRO A 236 -14.52 -10.54 39.88
CA PRO A 236 -13.43 -11.50 39.91
C PRO A 236 -12.57 -11.33 38.65
N THR A 237 -11.25 -11.22 38.86
CA THR A 237 -10.27 -11.11 37.79
C THR A 237 -10.46 -12.28 36.81
N PRO A 238 -10.63 -12.02 35.51
CA PRO A 238 -10.80 -13.07 34.51
C PRO A 238 -9.56 -13.98 34.49
N PRO A 239 -9.71 -15.23 34.03
CA PRO A 239 -8.57 -16.09 33.78
C PRO A 239 -7.55 -15.38 32.87
N PRO A 240 -6.24 -15.56 33.10
CA PRO A 240 -5.22 -15.03 32.20
C PRO A 240 -5.46 -15.53 30.77
N TYR A 241 -5.24 -14.67 29.77
CA TYR A 241 -5.37 -15.00 28.34
C TYR A 241 -6.81 -15.28 27.86
N THR A 242 -7.80 -14.73 28.55
CA THR A 242 -9.18 -14.79 28.07
C THR A 242 -9.34 -13.91 26.82
N PRO A 243 -9.98 -14.38 25.74
CA PRO A 243 -10.24 -13.54 24.56
C PRO A 243 -10.99 -12.25 24.93
N SER A 244 -10.50 -11.14 24.40
CA SER A 244 -11.03 -9.80 24.66
C SER A 244 -12.52 -9.68 24.34
N PRO A 245 -13.37 -9.30 25.31
CA PRO A 245 -14.79 -9.10 25.07
C PRO A 245 -15.11 -7.74 24.46
N ASP A 246 -14.23 -6.75 24.64
CA ASP A 246 -14.50 -5.32 24.38
C ASP A 246 -13.37 -4.62 23.60
N GLY A 247 -12.41 -5.39 23.09
CA GLY A 247 -11.24 -4.88 22.37
C GLY A 247 -10.12 -4.39 23.28
N THR A 248 -10.26 -4.43 24.62
CA THR A 248 -9.12 -4.19 25.53
C THR A 248 -8.22 -5.41 25.62
N CYS A 249 -6.91 -5.20 25.74
CA CYS A 249 -5.93 -6.28 25.80
C CYS A 249 -4.75 -5.89 26.69
N GLY A 250 -4.09 -6.89 27.28
CA GLY A 250 -2.98 -6.65 28.19
C GLY A 250 -3.32 -5.80 29.42
N GLY A 251 -2.29 -5.43 30.19
CA GLY A 251 -2.45 -4.74 31.48
C GLY A 251 -3.12 -5.59 32.58
N SER A 252 -3.86 -4.93 33.49
CA SER A 252 -4.49 -5.57 34.67
C SER A 252 -5.58 -6.60 34.36
N ASN A 253 -6.03 -6.65 33.10
CA ASN A 253 -7.18 -7.42 32.65
C ASN A 253 -6.76 -8.73 31.96
N GLN A 254 -5.49 -8.81 31.52
CA GLN A 254 -4.85 -9.97 30.89
C GLN A 254 -5.61 -10.57 29.69
N TYR A 255 -6.38 -9.76 28.99
CA TYR A 255 -7.14 -10.19 27.80
C TYR A 255 -6.25 -10.33 26.57
N VAL A 256 -6.58 -11.28 25.69
CA VAL A 256 -5.89 -11.52 24.41
C VAL A 256 -6.74 -11.12 23.21
N CYS A 257 -6.09 -10.67 22.13
CA CYS A 257 -6.74 -10.22 20.91
C CYS A 257 -7.11 -11.35 19.93
N THR A 258 -6.65 -12.57 20.19
CA THR A 258 -6.94 -13.74 19.36
C THR A 258 -8.16 -14.51 19.87
N ASN A 259 -8.90 -15.15 18.97
CA ASN A 259 -10.06 -16.01 19.28
C ASN A 259 -11.20 -15.29 20.04
N THR A 260 -11.37 -14.00 19.76
CA THR A 260 -12.44 -13.16 20.30
C THR A 260 -13.77 -13.44 19.59
N THR A 261 -14.90 -13.19 20.27
CA THR A 261 -16.24 -13.30 19.66
C THR A 261 -16.49 -12.24 18.59
N TYR A 262 -15.80 -11.10 18.67
CA TYR A 262 -15.85 -9.98 17.73
C TYR A 262 -14.44 -9.66 17.22
N PHE A 263 -14.30 -9.28 15.94
CA PHE A 263 -12.99 -9.13 15.30
C PHE A 263 -12.42 -7.71 15.54
N TYR A 264 -11.65 -7.54 16.62
CA TYR A 264 -11.15 -6.24 17.10
C TYR A 264 -9.73 -5.88 16.67
N GLY A 265 -8.97 -6.83 16.17
CA GLY A 265 -7.53 -6.73 15.99
C GLY A 265 -6.85 -8.03 16.37
N ASN A 266 -5.74 -8.38 15.73
CA ASN A 266 -4.94 -9.54 16.16
C ASN A 266 -3.80 -9.12 17.10
N CYS A 267 -3.41 -7.85 17.06
CA CYS A 267 -2.27 -7.31 17.77
C CYS A 267 -2.75 -6.58 19.02
N CYS A 268 -2.03 -6.71 20.12
CA CYS A 268 -2.34 -5.96 21.32
C CYS A 268 -1.44 -4.73 21.41
N GLY A 269 -1.96 -3.55 21.08
CA GLY A 269 -1.16 -2.34 21.04
C GLY A 269 -0.63 -1.90 22.43
N PRO A 270 0.34 -0.97 22.45
CA PRO A 270 0.94 -0.45 23.69
C PRO A 270 -0.05 0.21 24.65
N ARG A 271 -1.20 0.65 24.13
CA ARG A 271 -2.26 1.31 24.90
C ARG A 271 -3.28 0.33 25.47
N GLY A 272 -3.10 -0.97 25.26
CA GLY A 272 -3.97 -2.02 25.77
C GLY A 272 -5.26 -2.20 24.99
N PHE A 273 -5.19 -2.06 23.67
CA PHE A 273 -6.31 -2.30 22.76
C PHE A 273 -5.90 -3.15 21.56
N CYS A 274 -6.83 -3.97 21.09
CA CYS A 274 -6.64 -4.79 19.91
C CYS A 274 -6.68 -3.92 18.64
N GLY A 275 -5.79 -4.21 17.69
CA GLY A 275 -5.78 -3.57 16.38
C GLY A 275 -5.13 -4.41 15.27
N TYR A 276 -5.16 -3.88 14.06
CA TYR A 276 -4.59 -4.49 12.85
C TYR A 276 -3.53 -3.62 12.18
N SER A 277 -3.42 -2.34 12.55
CA SER A 277 -2.51 -1.44 11.85
C SER A 277 -1.07 -1.66 12.31
N ASP A 278 -0.13 -1.20 11.48
CA ASP A 278 1.29 -1.18 11.83
C ASP A 278 1.53 -0.50 13.18
N TRP A 279 0.69 0.48 13.57
CA TRP A 279 0.79 1.15 14.86
C TRP A 279 0.49 0.24 16.06
N GLU A 280 -0.49 -0.67 15.96
CA GLU A 280 -0.81 -1.62 17.02
C GLU A 280 0.00 -2.92 16.94
N CYS A 281 0.50 -3.28 15.75
CA CYS A 281 1.17 -4.55 15.48
C CYS A 281 2.70 -4.50 15.56
N MET A 282 3.32 -3.33 15.46
CA MET A 282 4.77 -3.20 15.52
C MET A 282 5.32 -3.30 16.94
N ASP A 283 6.32 -4.15 17.13
CA ASP A 283 6.97 -4.31 18.42
C ASP A 283 7.77 -3.07 18.86
N ILE A 284 8.36 -2.34 17.91
CA ILE A 284 9.09 -1.11 18.23
C ILE A 284 8.19 -0.02 18.80
N LEU A 285 6.88 -0.09 18.52
CA LEU A 285 5.87 0.82 19.04
C LEU A 285 5.23 0.32 20.34
N GLY A 286 5.63 -0.86 20.82
CA GLY A 286 5.24 -1.39 22.13
C GLY A 286 4.05 -2.35 22.10
N CYS A 287 3.85 -3.08 21.00
CA CYS A 287 2.89 -4.17 20.98
C CYS A 287 3.19 -5.21 22.08
N GLN A 288 2.14 -5.64 22.79
CA GLN A 288 2.22 -6.54 23.94
C GLN A 288 2.11 -8.01 23.49
N ARG A 289 3.28 -8.64 23.21
CA ARG A 289 3.38 -10.00 22.64
C ARG A 289 2.67 -11.11 23.40
N GLU A 290 2.45 -10.90 24.70
CA GLU A 290 1.79 -11.85 25.59
C GLU A 290 0.25 -11.83 25.45
N TYR A 291 -0.28 -10.78 24.81
CA TYR A 291 -1.70 -10.48 24.69
C TYR A 291 -2.20 -10.29 23.25
N GLY A 292 -1.30 -10.34 22.26
CA GLY A 292 -1.64 -10.28 20.85
C GLY A 292 -0.47 -10.65 19.94
N LEU A 293 -0.75 -10.80 18.65
CA LEU A 293 0.23 -11.15 17.63
C LEU A 293 1.04 -9.93 17.24
N CYS A 294 2.11 -9.67 17.97
CA CYS A 294 3.04 -8.59 17.70
C CYS A 294 4.18 -9.08 16.77
N ASP A 295 4.60 -8.25 15.82
CA ASP A 295 5.53 -8.59 14.72
C ASP A 295 4.97 -9.57 13.67
N THR A 296 3.86 -9.22 13.01
CA THR A 296 3.55 -9.78 11.67
C THR A 296 3.88 -8.80 10.55
N ILE A 297 5.16 -8.43 10.44
CA ILE A 297 5.86 -8.39 9.16
C ILE A 297 7.11 -9.26 9.35
N ILE A 298 7.19 -10.40 8.65
CA ILE A 298 8.42 -11.19 8.59
C ILE A 298 9.48 -10.34 7.89
N VAL A 299 10.57 -9.96 8.58
CA VAL A 299 11.98 -10.25 8.20
C VAL A 299 12.90 -10.02 9.41
N THR A 300 13.75 -11.01 9.66
CA THR A 300 14.73 -11.11 10.74
C THR A 300 16.07 -10.42 10.42
N THR A 301 16.83 -10.09 11.48
CA THR A 301 18.32 -10.00 11.63
C THR A 301 18.96 -8.61 11.68
N VAL A 302 19.94 -8.29 12.55
CA VAL A 302 20.78 -9.02 13.53
C VAL A 302 21.41 -8.02 14.51
N SER A 303 21.66 -8.42 15.76
CA SER A 303 23.03 -8.66 16.28
C SER A 303 23.08 -8.72 17.82
N SER A 304 23.49 -9.88 18.34
CA SER A 304 24.11 -10.02 19.65
C SER A 304 25.62 -9.74 19.54
N LEU A 305 26.16 -9.04 20.54
CA LEU A 305 27.59 -8.83 20.73
C LEU A 305 28.21 -9.99 21.51
N SER A 306 29.27 -10.53 20.90
CA SER A 306 30.34 -11.42 21.33
C SER A 306 30.65 -11.56 22.84
N SER A 307 31.00 -12.79 23.25
CA SER A 307 32.28 -13.03 23.94
C SER A 307 32.82 -14.46 23.72
N THR A 308 34.12 -14.48 23.45
CA THR A 308 35.10 -15.58 23.32
C THR A 308 35.09 -16.65 24.41
N ALA A 309 35.35 -17.93 24.04
CA ALA A 309 36.51 -18.69 24.53
C ALA A 309 36.65 -20.09 23.88
N SER A 310 37.86 -20.32 23.37
CA SER A 310 38.66 -21.52 23.17
C SER A 310 38.13 -22.94 23.46
N SER A 311 38.51 -23.81 22.52
CA SER A 311 38.69 -25.26 22.65
C SER A 311 39.57 -25.69 23.83
N THR A 312 39.21 -26.80 24.49
CA THR A 312 40.16 -27.85 24.91
C THR A 312 39.42 -29.14 25.22
N GLY A 313 40.01 -30.27 24.83
CA GLY A 313 39.38 -31.59 24.78
C GLY A 313 39.20 -32.30 26.13
N GLY A 314 38.44 -33.39 26.08
CA GLY A 314 38.23 -34.30 27.20
C GLY A 314 37.52 -35.58 26.75
N THR A 315 38.30 -36.64 26.62
CA THR A 315 37.94 -38.04 26.32
C THR A 315 37.09 -38.73 27.39
N THR A 316 36.32 -39.75 26.96
CA THR A 316 35.79 -40.92 27.71
C THR A 316 34.74 -40.61 28.80
N GLN A 317 33.72 -41.43 29.08
CA GLN A 317 33.63 -42.88 29.11
C GLN A 317 32.15 -43.33 29.18
N SER A 318 31.93 -44.59 28.83
CA SER A 318 30.69 -45.34 28.85
C SER A 318 30.09 -45.51 30.27
N THR A 319 28.78 -45.33 30.41
CA THR A 319 27.99 -46.02 31.44
C THR A 319 26.68 -46.53 30.87
N LYS A 320 26.62 -47.86 30.79
CA LYS A 320 25.47 -48.70 30.47
C LYS A 320 24.51 -48.65 31.67
N SER A 321 23.23 -48.35 31.45
CA SER A 321 22.19 -48.62 32.44
C SER A 321 20.89 -48.97 31.73
N THR A 322 20.41 -50.16 32.09
CA THR A 322 19.28 -50.89 31.55
C THR A 322 18.01 -50.49 32.29
N THR A 323 16.98 -50.03 31.58
CA THR A 323 15.59 -50.10 32.06
C THR A 323 14.62 -50.34 30.90
N THR A 324 13.75 -51.32 31.15
CA THR A 324 12.65 -51.95 30.40
C THR A 324 11.69 -50.97 29.68
N PRO A 325 11.09 -51.34 28.52
CA PRO A 325 10.25 -50.43 27.74
C PRO A 325 8.89 -50.22 28.41
N THR A 326 8.54 -48.95 28.65
CA THR A 326 7.17 -48.54 28.98
C THR A 326 6.55 -48.01 27.69
N ALA A 327 5.52 -48.67 27.18
CA ALA A 327 4.78 -48.21 26.02
C ALA A 327 4.14 -46.85 26.33
N HIS A 328 4.65 -45.80 25.69
CA HIS A 328 3.96 -44.51 25.57
C HIS A 328 3.36 -44.45 24.18
N SER A 329 2.04 -44.30 24.14
CA SER A 329 1.26 -44.02 22.96
C SER A 329 1.70 -42.68 22.37
N THR A 330 2.57 -42.72 21.36
CA THR A 330 2.86 -41.56 20.51
C THR A 330 1.69 -41.39 19.55
N THR A 331 0.86 -40.37 19.77
CA THR A 331 0.04 -39.81 18.72
C THR A 331 0.96 -39.32 17.60
N SER A 332 0.93 -40.04 16.49
CA SER A 332 1.54 -39.69 15.21
C SER A 332 1.04 -38.30 14.77
N VAL A 333 1.84 -37.26 15.01
CA VAL A 333 1.67 -35.97 14.32
C VAL A 333 1.88 -36.25 12.83
N ALA A 334 0.92 -35.87 11.99
CA ALA A 334 1.04 -35.98 10.55
C ALA A 334 2.36 -35.32 10.08
N PRO A 335 3.04 -35.86 9.05
CA PRO A 335 4.24 -35.22 8.52
C PRO A 335 3.94 -33.75 8.21
N PRO A 336 4.86 -32.82 8.51
CA PRO A 336 4.70 -31.45 8.06
C PRO A 336 4.50 -31.47 6.54
N GLY A 337 3.48 -30.76 6.05
CA GLY A 337 3.23 -30.62 4.62
C GLY A 337 4.39 -29.94 3.89
N PRO A 338 4.32 -29.80 2.56
CA PRO A 338 5.37 -29.12 1.81
C PRO A 338 5.66 -27.71 2.36
N THR A 339 6.91 -27.28 2.25
CA THR A 339 7.38 -26.00 2.79
C THR A 339 8.16 -25.20 1.75
N ALA A 340 8.20 -23.88 1.89
CA ALA A 340 9.08 -23.05 1.08
C ALA A 340 10.49 -23.07 1.69
N VAL A 341 11.49 -23.41 0.89
CA VAL A 341 12.90 -23.34 1.29
C VAL A 341 13.23 -21.88 1.55
N GLN A 342 13.57 -21.53 2.78
CA GLN A 342 13.80 -20.11 3.14
C GLN A 342 15.16 -19.60 2.65
N GLN A 343 16.15 -20.49 2.55
CA GLN A 343 17.51 -20.12 2.17
C GLN A 343 18.26 -21.33 1.59
N TYR A 344 19.03 -21.09 0.52
CA TYR A 344 19.95 -22.06 -0.05
C TYR A 344 21.21 -21.37 -0.58
N GLY A 345 22.35 -21.65 0.06
CA GLY A 345 23.61 -20.96 -0.26
C GLY A 345 23.48 -19.44 -0.12
N ALA A 346 23.78 -18.73 -1.21
CA ALA A 346 23.69 -17.27 -1.28
C ALA A 346 22.25 -16.76 -1.54
N TYR A 347 21.28 -17.64 -1.79
CA TYR A 347 19.92 -17.28 -2.16
C TYR A 347 18.98 -17.31 -0.95
N ALA A 348 18.23 -16.23 -0.75
CA ALA A 348 17.19 -16.11 0.27
C ALA A 348 15.83 -15.91 -0.41
N LEU A 349 14.80 -16.57 0.12
CA LEU A 349 13.42 -16.45 -0.36
C LEU A 349 12.92 -15.01 -0.16
N LEU A 350 12.39 -14.40 -1.21
CA LEU A 350 11.71 -13.11 -1.16
C LEU A 350 10.20 -13.24 -1.01
N GLY A 351 9.59 -14.24 -1.65
CA GLY A 351 8.15 -14.45 -1.62
C GLY A 351 7.60 -14.97 -2.93
N CYS A 352 6.29 -14.85 -3.11
CA CYS A 352 5.63 -15.22 -4.35
C CYS A 352 5.59 -14.02 -5.29
N LEU A 353 6.05 -14.14 -6.52
CA LEU A 353 6.03 -13.07 -7.51
C LEU A 353 5.01 -13.43 -8.59
N ALA A 354 3.93 -12.67 -8.70
CA ALA A 354 3.00 -12.82 -9.80
C ALA A 354 3.68 -12.38 -11.10
N GLU A 355 3.64 -13.23 -12.12
CA GLU A 355 4.03 -12.89 -13.49
C GLU A 355 3.19 -11.70 -13.98
N PRO A 356 3.70 -10.87 -14.91
CA PRO A 356 2.91 -9.78 -15.49
C PRO A 356 1.64 -10.32 -16.16
N THR A 357 0.51 -9.65 -15.95
CA THR A 357 -0.83 -10.14 -16.31
C THR A 357 -1.18 -10.06 -17.80
N SER A 358 -0.21 -9.85 -18.70
CA SER A 358 -0.50 -9.68 -20.13
C SER A 358 0.70 -9.95 -21.05
N GLY A 359 0.51 -10.83 -22.03
CA GLY A 359 1.51 -11.21 -23.05
C GLY A 359 2.46 -12.36 -22.64
N THR A 360 3.43 -12.67 -23.49
CA THR A 360 4.56 -13.59 -23.27
C THR A 360 5.56 -13.10 -22.22
N GLY A 361 5.33 -11.91 -21.64
CA GLY A 361 6.20 -11.28 -20.66
C GLY A 361 6.48 -12.20 -19.48
N ARG A 362 7.76 -12.43 -19.23
CA ARG A 362 8.25 -13.14 -18.05
C ARG A 362 8.84 -12.13 -17.09
N ALA A 363 8.52 -12.28 -15.82
CA ALA A 363 9.14 -11.57 -14.72
C ALA A 363 10.65 -11.76 -14.70
N LEU A 364 11.14 -12.92 -15.16
CA LEU A 364 12.55 -13.27 -15.26
C LEU A 364 12.85 -13.75 -16.69
N ALA A 365 13.80 -13.08 -17.35
CA ALA A 365 14.03 -13.20 -18.80
C ALA A 365 14.58 -14.56 -19.28
N PHE A 366 15.25 -15.31 -18.41
CA PHE A 366 15.89 -16.58 -18.78
C PHE A 366 15.23 -17.75 -18.06
N SER A 367 15.20 -18.93 -18.70
CA SER A 367 14.56 -20.10 -18.10
C SER A 367 15.11 -21.45 -18.55
N THR A 368 14.81 -22.48 -17.77
CA THR A 368 14.95 -23.91 -18.09
C THR A 368 13.83 -24.69 -17.40
N SER A 369 13.62 -25.93 -17.79
CA SER A 369 12.65 -26.83 -17.17
C SER A 369 13.20 -28.24 -16.97
N SER A 370 12.74 -28.93 -15.93
CA SER A 370 13.12 -30.31 -15.62
C SER A 370 11.96 -31.05 -14.94
N ASP A 371 11.74 -32.31 -15.33
CA ASP A 371 10.76 -33.19 -14.66
C ASP A 371 11.21 -33.63 -13.26
N THR A 372 12.45 -33.33 -12.88
CA THR A 372 13.00 -33.56 -11.54
C THR A 372 13.36 -32.26 -10.83
N MET A 373 12.77 -31.14 -11.25
CA MET A 373 13.09 -29.82 -10.69
C MET A 373 12.95 -29.80 -9.16
N THR A 374 13.95 -29.28 -8.48
CA THR A 374 13.98 -28.98 -7.05
C THR A 374 14.40 -27.53 -6.85
N VAL A 375 14.16 -26.98 -5.65
CA VAL A 375 14.66 -25.64 -5.32
C VAL A 375 16.19 -25.62 -5.43
N GLU A 376 16.86 -26.66 -4.93
CA GLU A 376 18.31 -26.78 -4.95
C GLU A 376 18.87 -26.85 -6.37
N GLU A 377 18.25 -27.63 -7.26
CA GLU A 377 18.66 -27.73 -8.66
C GLU A 377 18.54 -26.39 -9.39
N CYS A 378 17.45 -25.65 -9.15
CA CYS A 378 17.28 -24.33 -9.74
C CYS A 378 18.32 -23.34 -9.21
N LEU A 379 18.56 -23.29 -7.89
CA LEU A 379 19.46 -22.32 -7.25
C LEU A 379 20.96 -22.65 -7.36
N SER A 380 21.33 -23.90 -7.74
CA SER A 380 22.73 -24.32 -7.97
C SER A 380 23.07 -24.61 -9.44
N GLY A 381 22.06 -24.72 -10.30
CA GLY A 381 22.19 -25.08 -11.71
C GLY A 381 22.40 -23.87 -12.63
N PRO A 382 21.71 -23.79 -13.79
CA PRO A 382 21.88 -22.71 -14.77
C PRO A 382 21.66 -21.29 -14.23
N ALA A 383 20.88 -21.15 -13.15
CA ALA A 383 20.60 -19.87 -12.53
C ALA A 383 21.68 -19.40 -11.53
N LEU A 384 22.69 -20.24 -11.23
CA LEU A 384 23.72 -19.93 -10.24
C LEU A 384 24.51 -18.67 -10.63
N GLY A 385 24.51 -17.70 -9.72
CA GLY A 385 25.25 -16.44 -9.86
C GLY A 385 24.36 -15.25 -10.18
N HIS A 386 23.15 -15.48 -10.71
CA HIS A 386 22.21 -14.42 -11.04
C HIS A 386 21.59 -13.77 -9.80
N ALA A 387 21.23 -12.49 -9.89
CA ALA A 387 20.68 -11.72 -8.78
C ALA A 387 19.33 -12.27 -8.31
N PHE A 388 18.47 -12.69 -9.24
CA PHE A 388 17.14 -13.22 -8.97
C PHE A 388 16.94 -14.56 -9.65
N VAL A 389 16.31 -15.47 -8.92
CA VAL A 389 15.96 -16.82 -9.41
C VAL A 389 14.55 -17.15 -8.93
N GLY A 390 13.71 -17.68 -9.79
CA GLY A 390 12.32 -18.00 -9.48
C GLY A 390 11.93 -19.38 -10.00
N LEU A 391 11.09 -20.10 -9.25
CA LEU A 391 10.54 -21.37 -9.68
C LEU A 391 9.06 -21.21 -10.04
N GLU A 392 8.63 -21.72 -11.18
CA GLU A 392 7.24 -21.67 -11.67
C GLU A 392 6.73 -23.09 -11.95
N TYR A 393 5.41 -23.29 -11.77
CA TYR A 393 4.70 -24.48 -12.23
C TYR A 393 5.27 -25.85 -11.78
N GLY A 394 6.03 -25.87 -10.68
CA GLY A 394 6.61 -27.09 -10.11
C GLY A 394 7.83 -27.65 -10.87
N SER A 395 8.06 -27.26 -12.12
CA SER A 395 9.07 -27.85 -13.01
C SER A 395 9.96 -26.84 -13.73
N GLN A 396 9.68 -25.54 -13.61
CA GLN A 396 10.36 -24.49 -14.36
C GLN A 396 11.21 -23.63 -13.43
N CYS A 397 12.38 -23.23 -13.93
CA CYS A 397 13.36 -22.40 -13.23
C CYS A 397 13.69 -21.20 -14.10
N PHE A 398 13.61 -20.00 -13.53
CA PHE A 398 13.81 -18.73 -14.21
C PHE A 398 14.85 -17.87 -13.50
N TRP A 399 15.53 -16.98 -14.21
CA TRP A 399 16.49 -16.05 -13.61
C TRP A 399 16.71 -14.77 -14.41
N ALA A 400 17.19 -13.74 -13.71
CA ALA A 400 17.60 -12.45 -14.28
C ALA A 400 18.51 -11.69 -13.28
N ASP A 401 19.19 -10.65 -13.76
CA ASP A 401 20.05 -9.80 -12.92
C ASP A 401 19.45 -8.44 -12.56
N HIS A 402 18.61 -7.86 -13.42
CA HIS A 402 18.20 -6.45 -13.28
C HIS A 402 16.76 -6.12 -13.68
N GLU A 403 16.15 -6.89 -14.58
CA GLU A 403 14.77 -6.65 -15.04
C GLU A 403 13.84 -7.64 -14.37
N LEU A 404 13.00 -7.12 -13.48
CA LEU A 404 11.93 -7.86 -12.83
C LEU A 404 10.61 -7.25 -13.28
N GLY A 405 9.93 -7.95 -14.18
CA GLY A 405 8.50 -7.76 -14.36
C GLY A 405 7.73 -8.38 -13.18
N GLY A 406 6.50 -7.95 -12.95
CA GLY A 406 5.61 -8.61 -11.99
C GLY A 406 5.50 -7.96 -10.61
N ARG A 407 4.68 -8.57 -9.74
CA ARG A 407 4.27 -8.01 -8.45
C ARG A 407 4.62 -8.98 -7.33
N LEU A 408 5.41 -8.53 -6.35
CA LEU A 408 5.76 -9.36 -5.19
C LEU A 408 4.58 -9.43 -4.20
N GLU A 409 4.23 -10.66 -3.85
CA GLU A 409 3.18 -11.06 -2.93
C GLU A 409 3.81 -11.96 -1.84
N ALA A 410 4.33 -11.33 -0.79
CA ALA A 410 5.17 -12.00 0.22
C ALA A 410 4.51 -13.24 0.88
N ASN A 411 3.17 -13.35 0.85
CA ASN A 411 2.41 -14.42 1.53
C ASN A 411 1.29 -15.04 0.65
N SER A 412 1.50 -15.15 -0.67
CA SER A 412 0.49 -15.68 -1.58
C SER A 412 0.43 -17.22 -1.59
N ASP A 413 -0.79 -17.77 -1.59
CA ASP A 413 -1.04 -19.20 -1.78
C ASP A 413 -0.74 -19.66 -3.21
N ASN A 414 -0.62 -18.74 -4.16
CA ASN A 414 -0.42 -19.03 -5.57
C ASN A 414 0.97 -19.65 -5.87
N CYS A 415 1.92 -19.58 -4.94
CA CYS A 415 3.25 -20.22 -5.07
C CYS A 415 3.38 -21.56 -4.33
N LYS A 416 2.27 -22.22 -3.97
CA LYS A 416 2.26 -23.46 -3.19
C LYS A 416 2.17 -24.75 -4.03
N MET A 417 2.56 -24.70 -5.30
CA MET A 417 2.71 -25.91 -6.12
C MET A 417 3.98 -26.66 -5.72
N THR A 418 3.90 -27.97 -5.57
CA THR A 418 5.05 -28.79 -5.17
C THR A 418 6.05 -28.95 -6.30
N CYS A 419 7.33 -29.05 -5.96
CA CYS A 419 8.39 -29.36 -6.92
C CYS A 419 8.23 -30.75 -7.53
N ALA A 420 8.50 -30.89 -8.83
CA ALA A 420 8.42 -32.16 -9.54
C ALA A 420 9.43 -33.19 -9.01
N GLY A 421 10.62 -32.74 -8.62
CA GLY A 421 11.68 -33.57 -8.03
C GLY A 421 11.63 -33.73 -6.51
N ASN A 422 10.86 -32.89 -5.81
CA ASN A 422 10.75 -32.95 -4.34
C ASN A 422 9.35 -32.50 -3.86
N PRO A 423 8.43 -33.44 -3.55
CA PRO A 423 7.07 -33.10 -3.16
C PRO A 423 6.95 -32.46 -1.76
N ASN A 424 8.05 -32.35 -1.01
CA ASN A 424 8.08 -31.69 0.31
C ASN A 424 8.44 -30.20 0.22
N GLU A 425 8.67 -29.68 -0.99
CA GLU A 425 9.05 -28.30 -1.23
C GLU A 425 8.10 -27.64 -2.23
N TYR A 426 7.95 -26.32 -2.09
CA TYR A 426 7.22 -25.50 -3.05
C TYR A 426 8.13 -24.98 -4.17
N CYS A 427 7.60 -24.96 -5.39
CA CYS A 427 8.25 -24.54 -6.63
C CYS A 427 7.32 -23.63 -7.47
N GLY A 428 6.75 -22.62 -6.80
CA GLY A 428 5.89 -21.61 -7.44
C GLY A 428 4.47 -22.09 -7.69
N GLY A 429 3.85 -21.61 -8.76
CA GLY A 429 2.55 -22.06 -9.24
C GLY A 429 2.23 -21.44 -10.60
N PRO A 430 1.02 -21.61 -11.12
CA PRO A 430 0.65 -21.09 -12.44
C PRO A 430 0.77 -19.55 -12.47
N SER A 431 1.64 -19.02 -13.33
CA SER A 431 1.90 -17.57 -13.44
C SER A 431 2.41 -16.93 -12.16
N HIS A 432 3.06 -17.71 -11.28
CA HIS A 432 3.56 -17.25 -9.99
C HIS A 432 4.91 -17.91 -9.67
N LEU A 433 5.95 -17.08 -9.60
CA LEU A 433 7.30 -17.51 -9.28
C LEU A 433 7.53 -17.52 -7.78
N LEU A 434 7.99 -18.63 -7.21
CA LEU A 434 8.60 -18.62 -5.89
C LEU A 434 10.00 -17.99 -6.02
N LEU A 435 10.14 -16.73 -5.63
CA LEU A 435 11.28 -15.86 -5.97
C LEU A 435 12.34 -15.85 -4.86
N TYR A 436 13.61 -15.95 -5.27
CA TYR A 436 14.80 -15.89 -4.43
C TYR A 436 15.73 -14.76 -4.90
N SER A 437 16.43 -14.14 -3.95
CA SER A 437 17.47 -13.14 -4.22
C SER A 437 18.84 -13.60 -3.75
N ARG A 438 19.88 -13.28 -4.51
CA ARG A 438 21.26 -13.61 -4.17
C ARG A 438 21.90 -12.51 -3.31
N ASN A 439 22.51 -12.87 -2.18
CA ASN A 439 23.24 -11.95 -1.30
C ASN A 439 22.45 -10.69 -0.91
N GLY A 440 21.12 -10.80 -0.78
CA GLY A 440 20.25 -9.66 -0.49
C GLY A 440 20.15 -8.66 -1.64
N ALA A 441 20.29 -9.12 -2.90
CA ALA A 441 19.97 -8.31 -4.07
C ALA A 441 18.59 -7.68 -3.88
N GLN A 442 18.58 -6.35 -3.84
CA GLN A 442 17.34 -5.61 -3.69
C GLN A 442 16.63 -5.62 -5.03
N LEU A 443 15.33 -5.92 -5.02
CA LEU A 443 14.49 -5.69 -6.18
C LEU A 443 14.74 -4.25 -6.67
N PRO A 444 14.82 -4.02 -7.99
CA PRO A 444 14.73 -2.68 -8.54
C PRO A 444 13.50 -1.99 -7.91
N PRO A 445 13.51 -0.66 -7.72
CA PRO A 445 12.31 0.05 -7.30
C PRO A 445 11.20 -0.34 -8.28
N TYR A 446 10.13 -0.96 -7.79
CA TYR A 446 8.98 -1.31 -8.61
C TYR A 446 8.51 -0.04 -9.32
N GLN A 447 8.71 0.02 -10.63
CA GLN A 447 8.11 1.03 -11.49
C GLN A 447 6.73 0.48 -11.83
N PRO A 448 5.64 1.02 -11.25
CA PRO A 448 4.32 0.64 -11.72
C PRO A 448 4.25 0.93 -13.22
N PRO A 449 3.62 0.04 -14.01
CA PRO A 449 3.48 0.28 -15.42
C PRO A 449 2.84 1.63 -15.68
N SER A 450 3.32 2.32 -16.70
CA SER A 450 2.90 3.69 -16.99
C SER A 450 2.59 3.86 -18.47
N PHE A 451 1.78 4.87 -18.78
CA PHE A 451 1.63 5.28 -20.17
C PHE A 451 2.83 6.11 -20.57
N VAL A 452 3.55 5.67 -21.60
CA VAL A 452 4.63 6.47 -22.19
C VAL A 452 4.03 7.76 -22.72
N GLN A 453 4.46 8.91 -22.19
CA GLN A 453 3.82 10.18 -22.54
C GLN A 453 4.23 10.66 -23.94
N SER A 454 5.41 10.25 -24.41
CA SER A 454 5.92 10.61 -25.73
C SER A 454 7.07 9.72 -26.20
N VAL A 455 7.06 9.37 -27.48
CA VAL A 455 8.19 8.72 -28.17
C VAL A 455 8.53 9.55 -29.42
N GLY A 456 9.69 10.21 -29.39
CA GLY A 456 10.05 11.18 -30.43
C GLY A 456 9.00 12.29 -30.58
N ASN A 457 8.43 12.44 -31.78
CA ASN A 457 7.38 13.44 -32.06
C ASN A 457 5.97 12.97 -31.73
N TYR A 458 5.77 11.68 -31.43
CA TYR A 458 4.47 11.17 -31.06
C TYR A 458 4.22 11.41 -29.59
N LYS A 459 3.00 11.83 -29.28
CA LYS A 459 2.52 12.08 -27.92
C LYS A 459 1.33 11.19 -27.66
N LEU A 460 1.24 10.70 -26.43
CA LEU A 460 0.06 9.98 -25.96
C LEU A 460 -1.18 10.84 -26.15
N VAL A 461 -2.19 10.27 -26.80
CA VAL A 461 -3.52 10.87 -26.91
C VAL A 461 -4.41 10.35 -25.77
N GLY A 462 -4.32 9.05 -25.48
CA GLY A 462 -5.07 8.38 -24.42
C GLY A 462 -5.53 6.99 -24.83
N CYS A 463 -6.38 6.38 -24.00
CA CYS A 463 -7.04 5.14 -24.35
C CYS A 463 -8.17 5.41 -25.35
N TYR A 464 -8.21 4.66 -26.43
CA TYR A 464 -9.13 4.88 -27.54
C TYR A 464 -9.93 3.61 -27.83
N ASP A 465 -11.25 3.73 -27.88
CA ASP A 465 -12.14 2.61 -28.15
C ASP A 465 -11.95 2.09 -29.58
N ASP A 466 -11.70 0.79 -29.71
CA ASP A 466 -11.56 0.05 -30.97
C ASP A 466 -12.47 -1.19 -31.04
N THR A 467 -13.65 -1.11 -30.41
CA THR A 467 -14.57 -2.24 -30.21
C THR A 467 -15.36 -2.64 -31.48
N GLY A 468 -14.82 -2.41 -32.68
CA GLY A 468 -15.51 -2.56 -33.96
C GLY A 468 -14.55 -2.82 -35.14
N ALA A 469 -14.74 -2.11 -36.25
CA ALA A 469 -13.71 -2.07 -37.29
C ALA A 469 -12.53 -1.25 -36.76
N HIS A 470 -11.30 -1.77 -36.92
CA HIS A 470 -10.09 -1.13 -36.41
C HIS A 470 -10.00 0.34 -36.81
N ALA A 471 -9.76 1.22 -35.84
CA ALA A 471 -9.68 2.66 -36.03
C ALA A 471 -8.48 3.07 -36.89
N LEU A 472 -7.46 2.20 -36.96
CA LEU A 472 -6.26 2.34 -37.77
C LEU A 472 -6.14 1.14 -38.73
N PRO A 473 -5.85 1.37 -40.02
CA PRO A 473 -6.00 0.35 -41.06
C PRO A 473 -4.83 -0.63 -41.18
N ASP A 474 -3.61 -0.21 -40.84
CA ASP A 474 -2.41 -1.00 -41.02
C ASP A 474 -1.93 -1.56 -39.68
N SER A 475 -1.40 -2.78 -39.66
CA SER A 475 -0.97 -3.42 -38.41
C SER A 475 0.19 -4.41 -38.56
N VAL A 476 0.84 -4.69 -37.43
CA VAL A 476 1.82 -5.76 -37.23
C VAL A 476 1.69 -6.30 -35.80
N SER A 477 2.10 -7.54 -35.57
CA SER A 477 2.16 -8.12 -34.22
C SER A 477 3.56 -8.65 -33.93
N SER A 478 3.98 -8.55 -32.67
CA SER A 478 5.26 -9.05 -32.18
C SER A 478 5.12 -9.50 -30.74
N ASP A 479 5.77 -10.61 -30.38
CA ASP A 479 5.88 -11.05 -28.98
C ASP A 479 6.83 -10.16 -28.17
N ASP A 480 7.62 -9.31 -28.84
CA ASP A 480 8.53 -8.32 -28.26
C ASP A 480 8.01 -6.88 -28.46
N MET A 481 6.69 -6.67 -28.55
CA MET A 481 6.12 -5.35 -28.81
C MET A 481 6.34 -4.38 -27.65
N THR A 482 6.86 -3.18 -27.91
CA THR A 482 6.94 -2.03 -26.99
C THR A 482 6.26 -0.80 -27.60
N VAL A 483 6.03 0.25 -26.82
CA VAL A 483 5.52 1.52 -27.37
C VAL A 483 6.49 2.06 -28.42
N GLU A 484 7.79 2.05 -28.15
CA GLU A 484 8.84 2.54 -29.05
C GLU A 484 8.85 1.77 -30.36
N ALA A 485 8.72 0.44 -30.30
CA ALA A 485 8.72 -0.41 -31.49
C ALA A 485 7.53 -0.07 -32.39
N CYS A 486 6.34 0.11 -31.81
CA CYS A 486 5.16 0.48 -32.59
C CYS A 486 5.28 1.90 -33.18
N ILE A 487 5.78 2.85 -32.40
CA ILE A 487 5.96 4.23 -32.87
C ILE A 487 7.02 4.30 -33.97
N ALA A 488 8.11 3.53 -33.87
CA ALA A 488 9.11 3.43 -34.92
C ALA A 488 8.52 2.87 -36.21
N GLN A 489 7.65 1.86 -36.11
CA GLN A 489 6.92 1.31 -37.26
C GLN A 489 6.00 2.36 -37.90
N ALA A 490 5.24 3.10 -37.09
CA ALA A 490 4.37 4.18 -37.57
C ALA A 490 5.17 5.31 -38.26
N GLN A 491 6.29 5.72 -37.67
CA GLN A 491 7.21 6.71 -38.22
C GLN A 491 7.81 6.26 -39.56
N ALA A 492 8.24 5.01 -39.66
CA ALA A 492 8.80 4.45 -40.90
C ALA A 492 7.78 4.44 -42.06
N ASN A 493 6.49 4.36 -41.74
CA ASN A 493 5.39 4.41 -42.71
C ASN A 493 4.81 5.82 -42.91
N GLY A 494 5.37 6.86 -42.26
CA GLY A 494 4.89 8.23 -42.37
C GLY A 494 3.45 8.40 -41.86
N ALA A 495 3.05 7.62 -40.85
CA ALA A 495 1.73 7.69 -40.26
C ALA A 495 1.57 8.95 -39.38
N THR A 496 0.33 9.32 -39.07
CA THR A 496 0.01 10.41 -38.13
C THR A 496 -0.32 9.86 -36.74
N TYR A 497 -0.90 8.66 -36.71
CA TYR A 497 -1.35 7.95 -35.53
C TYR A 497 -0.69 6.58 -35.44
N ALA A 498 -0.46 6.14 -34.20
CA ALA A 498 -0.04 4.79 -33.85
C ALA A 498 -0.89 4.33 -32.66
N GLY A 499 -1.30 3.08 -32.63
CA GLY A 499 -2.12 2.51 -31.56
C GLY A 499 -1.59 1.14 -31.17
N LEU A 500 -1.54 0.86 -29.87
CA LEU A 500 -1.14 -0.44 -29.36
C LEU A 500 -2.34 -1.13 -28.73
N GLU A 501 -2.58 -2.38 -29.10
CA GLU A 501 -3.69 -3.20 -28.62
C GLU A 501 -3.19 -4.60 -28.20
N TYR A 502 -3.92 -5.22 -27.27
CA TYR A 502 -3.75 -6.63 -26.91
C TYR A 502 -2.30 -7.04 -26.58
N SER A 503 -1.53 -6.15 -25.93
CA SER A 503 -0.11 -6.32 -25.55
C SER A 503 0.90 -6.39 -26.71
N SER A 504 0.54 -7.05 -27.81
CA SER A 504 1.47 -7.45 -28.87
C SER A 504 1.17 -6.82 -30.23
N GLN A 505 0.03 -6.12 -30.37
CA GLN A 505 -0.43 -5.60 -31.64
C GLN A 505 -0.13 -4.11 -31.75
N CYS A 506 0.42 -3.72 -32.90
CA CYS A 506 0.66 -2.35 -33.27
C CYS A 506 -0.14 -2.02 -34.51
N PHE A 507 -0.82 -0.88 -34.48
CA PHE A 507 -1.61 -0.34 -35.58
C PHE A 507 -1.11 1.06 -35.92
N TRP A 508 -1.22 1.46 -37.18
CA TRP A 508 -0.88 2.83 -37.61
C TRP A 508 -1.76 3.32 -38.76
N GLY A 509 -1.79 4.63 -38.93
CA GLY A 509 -2.57 5.26 -40.00
C GLY A 509 -2.50 6.78 -40.00
N ASN A 510 -3.08 7.38 -41.04
CA ASN A 510 -3.14 8.84 -41.19
C ASN A 510 -4.50 9.44 -40.81
N LYS A 511 -5.49 8.60 -40.48
CA LYS A 511 -6.83 8.99 -40.06
C LYS A 511 -7.41 7.92 -39.14
N LEU A 512 -8.21 8.35 -38.18
CA LEU A 512 -9.03 7.47 -37.36
C LEU A 512 -10.39 7.27 -38.05
N THR A 513 -10.78 6.03 -38.29
CA THR A 513 -12.00 5.68 -39.05
C THR A 513 -13.22 5.40 -38.18
N SER A 514 -13.01 5.18 -36.90
CA SER A 514 -14.01 4.72 -35.92
C SER A 514 -13.51 5.06 -34.51
N GLY A 515 -14.34 4.77 -33.49
CA GLY A 515 -13.96 4.87 -32.09
C GLY A 515 -14.12 6.25 -31.46
N SER A 516 -13.73 6.33 -30.19
CA SER A 516 -13.73 7.55 -29.37
C SER A 516 -12.67 7.45 -28.29
N LEU A 517 -12.24 8.58 -27.75
CA LEU A 517 -11.43 8.58 -26.54
C LEU A 517 -12.26 8.06 -25.36
N ASP A 518 -11.69 7.12 -24.62
CA ASP A 518 -12.19 6.68 -23.32
C ASP A 518 -11.84 7.76 -22.28
N PRO A 519 -12.83 8.45 -21.67
CA PRO A 519 -12.58 9.54 -20.73
C PRO A 519 -11.79 9.11 -19.50
N ASP A 520 -11.91 7.84 -19.11
CA ASP A 520 -11.34 7.31 -17.88
C ASP A 520 -9.97 6.66 -18.10
N GLY A 521 -9.60 6.35 -19.36
CA GLY A 521 -8.35 5.70 -19.73
C GLY A 521 -8.19 4.25 -19.27
N SER A 522 -9.03 3.81 -18.33
CA SER A 522 -8.90 2.58 -17.54
C SER A 522 -8.98 1.29 -18.35
N LYS A 523 -9.54 1.34 -19.56
CA LYS A 523 -9.68 0.17 -20.40
C LYS A 523 -8.36 -0.24 -21.07
N CYS A 524 -7.36 0.65 -21.16
CA CYS A 524 -6.05 0.33 -21.75
C CYS A 524 -5.08 -0.13 -20.66
N ASN A 525 -5.33 -1.31 -20.11
CA ASN A 525 -4.65 -1.82 -18.92
C ASN A 525 -3.77 -3.05 -19.16
N PHE A 526 -3.59 -3.47 -20.41
CA PHE A 526 -2.65 -4.53 -20.77
C PHE A 526 -1.26 -3.94 -20.91
N LEU A 527 -0.26 -4.64 -20.39
CA LEU A 527 1.15 -4.32 -20.53
C LEU A 527 1.66 -4.74 -21.91
N CYS A 528 2.72 -4.09 -22.37
CA CYS A 528 3.38 -4.43 -23.62
C CYS A 528 4.07 -5.79 -23.52
N ALA A 529 4.00 -6.57 -24.60
CA ALA A 529 4.56 -7.93 -24.63
C ALA A 529 6.10 -7.93 -24.49
N GLY A 530 6.76 -6.91 -25.04
CA GLY A 530 8.21 -6.69 -24.97
C GLY A 530 8.67 -5.72 -23.88
N ASP A 531 7.75 -5.04 -23.18
CA ASP A 531 8.06 -4.17 -22.04
C ASP A 531 6.93 -4.17 -21.00
N GLY A 532 7.13 -4.90 -19.91
CA GLY A 532 6.15 -4.99 -18.81
C GLY A 532 5.97 -3.71 -18.00
N THR A 533 6.71 -2.63 -18.30
CA THR A 533 6.63 -1.33 -17.60
C THR A 533 5.77 -0.32 -18.35
N GLU A 534 5.22 -0.69 -19.51
CA GLU A 534 4.43 0.20 -20.38
C GLU A 534 3.06 -0.40 -20.73
N TYR A 535 2.04 0.45 -20.92
CA TYR A 535 0.70 0.01 -21.33
C TYR A 535 0.54 -0.06 -22.87
N CYS A 536 0.00 -1.18 -23.34
CA CYS A 536 -0.26 -1.54 -24.74
C CYS A 536 -1.73 -1.93 -24.99
N GLY A 537 -2.66 -1.09 -24.52
CA GLY A 537 -4.09 -1.20 -24.82
C GLY A 537 -4.80 -2.29 -24.01
N SER A 538 -5.80 -2.92 -24.61
CA SER A 538 -6.47 -4.15 -24.17
C SER A 538 -7.35 -4.66 -25.32
N GLY A 539 -8.13 -5.73 -25.13
CA GLY A 539 -9.05 -6.19 -26.17
C GLY A 539 -10.13 -5.15 -26.50
N GLY A 540 -10.10 -4.59 -27.71
CA GLY A 540 -11.01 -3.56 -28.21
C GLY A 540 -10.68 -2.14 -27.74
N HIS A 541 -9.51 -1.89 -27.16
CA HIS A 541 -9.09 -0.56 -26.71
C HIS A 541 -7.60 -0.36 -26.97
N MET A 542 -7.24 0.68 -27.73
CA MET A 542 -5.85 0.96 -28.08
C MET A 542 -5.26 2.10 -27.24
N THR A 543 -4.01 1.94 -26.82
CA THR A 543 -3.23 3.08 -26.34
C THR A 543 -2.78 3.90 -27.55
N LEU A 544 -3.43 5.04 -27.76
CA LEU A 544 -3.30 5.83 -28.98
C LEU A 544 -2.27 6.95 -28.81
N TYR A 545 -1.43 7.11 -29.83
CA TYR A 545 -0.44 8.17 -29.96
C TYR A 545 -0.64 8.93 -31.27
N SER A 546 -0.33 10.23 -31.28
CA SER A 546 -0.34 11.04 -32.49
C SER A 546 0.75 12.10 -32.50
N LEU A 547 1.09 12.62 -33.68
CA LEU A 547 2.05 13.73 -33.83
C LEU A 547 1.59 15.03 -33.16
N THR A 548 0.30 15.20 -32.90
CA THR A 548 -0.27 16.42 -32.29
C THR A 548 -0.58 16.24 -30.81
N GLY A 549 -0.61 15.00 -30.30
CA GLY A 549 -1.12 14.66 -28.97
C GLY A 549 -2.63 14.85 -28.83
N ARG A 550 -3.34 14.89 -29.97
CA ARG A 550 -4.80 15.05 -30.03
C ARG A 550 -5.37 14.20 -31.16
N VAL A 551 -6.66 13.90 -31.05
CA VAL A 551 -7.49 13.29 -32.10
C VAL A 551 -7.80 14.33 -33.16
#